data_AF-J9VXR8-F1
#
_entry.id   AF-J9VXR8-F1
#
_cell.length_a   1.000
_cell.length_b   1.000
_cell.length_c   1.000
_cell.angle_alpha   90.00
_cell.angle_beta   90.00
_cell.angle_gamma   90.00
#
_symmetry.space_group_name_H-M   'P 1'
#
loop_
_entity.id
_entity.type
_entity.pdbx_description
1 polymer ?
#
loop_
_entity_poly.entity_id
_entity_poly.type
_entity_poly.pdbx_seq_one_letter_code
_entity_poly.pdbx_strand_id
1 'polypeptide(L)'
;MKDKPCTLTLEDGTYYDLTQLASAKGDYVANVGDITYILNVCRKVVSQTYRIDEPENVGALMRDGYVDFSMGEVNTTLTLSPMTDEPMIIMTDGSICPNNPGQTASTAIRFICSSQSDFYVDKPIFITSLPPQGPCQFYFEWNTPLACRPGRTRPTNPTNPTSPKGGLETHNYYFAFGAIVVIAILTWFGGLTLYNRLYLKRRGLSQFPLPSFDYQSISLPPRNSAEHPGPNWDSSRRRPSRSGGYRPVQTEGHDREERFAPRFSLDEGD
;
A
#
# COMPACT_ATOMS: atom_id res chain seq x y z
N MET A 1 -32.35 -8.30 16.28
CA MET A 1 -31.65 -9.54 16.66
C MET A 1 -30.39 -9.12 17.39
N LYS A 2 -30.12 -9.67 18.57
CA LYS A 2 -28.91 -9.33 19.32
C LYS A 2 -27.85 -10.32 18.84
N ASP A 3 -26.91 -9.85 18.03
CA ASP A 3 -25.88 -10.71 17.47
C ASP A 3 -25.07 -11.38 18.58
N LYS A 4 -24.58 -12.59 18.30
CA LYS A 4 -23.76 -13.32 19.27
C LYS A 4 -22.49 -12.51 19.55
N PRO A 5 -22.00 -12.47 20.80
CA PRO A 5 -20.76 -11.77 21.11
C PRO A 5 -19.61 -12.37 20.28
N CYS A 6 -18.71 -11.52 19.78
CA CYS A 6 -17.56 -11.91 18.94
C CYS A 6 -17.89 -12.39 17.53
N THR A 7 -19.03 -11.99 16.98
CA THR A 7 -19.44 -12.38 15.62
C THR A 7 -19.82 -11.16 14.81
N LEU A 8 -19.60 -11.24 13.49
CA LEU A 8 -19.89 -10.15 12.56
C LEU A 8 -20.64 -10.70 11.35
N THR A 9 -21.85 -10.21 11.13
CA THR A 9 -22.65 -10.46 9.92
C THR A 9 -22.71 -9.21 9.08
N LEU A 10 -22.27 -9.31 7.83
CA LEU A 10 -22.35 -8.22 6.85
C LEU A 10 -23.67 -8.28 6.08
N GLU A 11 -24.03 -7.17 5.45
CA GLU A 11 -25.21 -7.09 4.56
C GLU A 11 -25.12 -8.02 3.34
N ASP A 12 -23.89 -8.33 2.90
CA ASP A 12 -23.63 -9.28 1.80
C ASP A 12 -23.82 -10.76 2.20
N GLY A 13 -24.15 -11.03 3.47
CA GLY A 13 -24.31 -12.37 4.02
C GLY A 13 -23.01 -13.02 4.49
N THR A 14 -21.87 -12.32 4.40
CA THR A 14 -20.60 -12.78 4.96
C THR A 14 -20.68 -12.85 6.48
N TYR A 15 -20.26 -13.98 7.05
CA TYR A 15 -20.23 -14.20 8.49
C TYR A 15 -18.81 -14.47 8.97
N TYR A 16 -18.35 -13.69 9.93
CA TYR A 16 -17.10 -13.92 10.66
C TYR A 16 -17.39 -14.37 12.08
N ASP A 17 -16.72 -15.44 12.49
CA ASP A 17 -16.80 -16.00 13.83
C ASP A 17 -15.40 -16.09 14.43
N LEU A 18 -15.07 -15.12 15.30
CA LEU A 18 -13.80 -15.08 16.01
C LEU A 18 -13.90 -15.65 17.43
N THR A 19 -15.00 -16.32 17.78
CA THR A 19 -15.20 -16.89 19.13
C THR A 19 -14.13 -17.91 19.50
N GLN A 20 -13.52 -18.59 18.52
CA GLN A 20 -12.43 -19.52 18.74
C GLN A 20 -11.15 -18.83 19.26
N LEU A 21 -10.97 -17.54 18.98
CA LEU A 21 -9.86 -16.75 19.52
C LEU A 21 -10.09 -16.36 20.98
N ALA A 22 -11.32 -16.44 21.49
CA ALA A 22 -11.65 -16.15 22.90
C ALA A 22 -11.16 -17.27 23.83
N SER A 23 -9.84 -17.38 23.96
CA SER A 23 -9.17 -18.46 24.68
C SER A 23 -9.40 -18.34 26.18
N ALA A 24 -9.98 -19.40 26.77
CA ALA A 24 -10.09 -19.55 28.22
C ALA A 24 -8.82 -20.15 28.85
N LYS A 25 -7.93 -20.73 28.04
CA LYS A 25 -6.79 -21.54 28.50
C LYS A 25 -5.55 -20.69 28.77
N GLY A 26 -5.45 -19.55 28.11
CA GLY A 26 -4.29 -18.67 28.18
C GLY A 26 -4.41 -17.52 27.20
N ASP A 27 -3.58 -16.51 27.40
CA ASP A 27 -3.57 -15.29 26.62
C ASP A 27 -2.61 -15.36 25.42
N TYR A 28 -2.80 -14.44 24.49
CA TYR A 28 -1.91 -14.26 23.37
C TYR A 28 -0.86 -13.21 23.70
N VAL A 29 0.38 -13.51 23.36
CA VAL A 29 1.53 -12.71 23.77
C VAL A 29 2.31 -12.26 22.54
N ALA A 30 2.59 -10.96 22.48
CA ALA A 30 3.51 -10.35 21.52
C ALA A 30 4.66 -9.68 22.29
N ASN A 31 5.90 -10.08 22.00
CA ASN A 31 7.09 -9.55 22.66
C ASN A 31 7.82 -8.58 21.72
N VAL A 32 8.17 -7.40 22.22
CA VAL A 32 8.94 -6.40 21.49
C VAL A 32 10.01 -5.82 22.43
N GLY A 33 11.26 -6.25 22.24
CA GLY A 33 12.34 -5.93 23.18
C GLY A 33 12.03 -6.51 24.56
N ASP A 34 12.04 -5.65 25.58
CA ASP A 34 11.72 -6.01 26.97
C ASP A 34 10.22 -5.87 27.31
N ILE A 35 9.42 -5.32 26.38
CA ILE A 35 8.00 -5.10 26.58
C ILE A 35 7.20 -6.33 26.13
N THR A 36 6.33 -6.79 27.01
CA THR A 36 5.41 -7.91 26.77
C THR A 36 3.99 -7.39 26.63
N TYR A 37 3.37 -7.59 25.48
CA TYR A 37 1.96 -7.30 25.24
C TYR A 37 1.15 -8.59 25.41
N ILE A 38 0.20 -8.60 26.33
CA ILE A 38 -0.66 -9.74 26.61
C ILE A 38 -2.11 -9.34 26.33
N LEU A 39 -2.81 -10.09 25.49
CA LEU A 39 -4.17 -9.74 25.09
C LEU A 39 -5.03 -10.97 24.84
N ASN A 40 -6.33 -10.77 24.88
CA ASN A 40 -7.33 -11.77 24.53
C ASN A 40 -8.43 -11.11 23.67
N VAL A 41 -9.16 -11.92 22.91
CA VAL A 41 -10.18 -11.43 21.98
C VAL A 41 -11.55 -11.78 22.53
N CYS A 42 -12.46 -10.80 22.62
CA CYS A 42 -13.83 -11.00 23.10
C CYS A 42 -13.97 -11.59 24.50
N ARG A 43 -12.88 -11.57 25.27
CA ARG A 43 -12.78 -12.07 26.64
C ARG A 43 -11.69 -11.27 27.34
N LYS A 44 -11.77 -11.24 28.68
CA LYS A 44 -10.70 -10.71 29.52
C LYS A 44 -9.42 -11.53 29.42
N VAL A 45 -8.30 -10.89 29.75
CA VAL A 45 -7.03 -11.56 29.98
C VAL A 45 -7.15 -12.56 31.14
N VAL A 46 -6.49 -13.70 30.99
CA VAL A 46 -6.43 -14.76 32.00
C VAL A 46 -5.28 -14.51 32.98
N SER A 47 -4.23 -13.86 32.51
CA SER A 47 -3.05 -13.50 33.28
C SER A 47 -3.39 -12.55 34.43
N GLN A 48 -2.70 -12.73 35.56
CA GLN A 48 -2.82 -11.82 36.70
C GLN A 48 -2.29 -10.44 36.33
N THR A 49 -3.11 -9.43 36.58
CA THR A 49 -2.80 -8.01 36.43
C THR A 49 -2.28 -7.43 37.73
N TYR A 50 -1.34 -6.48 37.64
CA TYR A 50 -0.74 -5.81 38.79
C TYR A 50 -0.98 -4.30 38.73
N ARG A 51 -1.56 -3.74 39.81
CA ARG A 51 -1.88 -2.29 39.97
C ARG A 51 -2.83 -1.73 38.91
N ILE A 52 -3.88 -2.49 38.57
CA ILE A 52 -4.99 -2.04 37.74
C ILE A 52 -6.26 -2.04 38.61
N ASP A 53 -7.07 -0.98 38.51
CA ASP A 53 -8.27 -0.79 39.33
C ASP A 53 -9.36 -1.84 39.03
N GLU A 54 -9.57 -2.13 37.74
CA GLU A 54 -10.62 -3.05 37.26
C GLU A 54 -10.03 -4.24 36.47
N PRO A 55 -9.40 -5.21 37.16
CA PRO A 55 -8.72 -6.33 36.51
C PRO A 55 -9.69 -7.30 35.80
N GLU A 56 -10.97 -7.29 36.19
CA GLU A 56 -12.02 -8.14 35.61
C GLU A 56 -12.37 -7.75 34.16
N ASN A 57 -12.13 -6.50 33.77
CA ASN A 57 -12.55 -5.95 32.48
C ASN A 57 -11.40 -5.79 31.48
N VAL A 58 -10.15 -6.11 31.85
CA VAL A 58 -8.97 -5.89 30.98
C VAL A 58 -8.97 -6.87 29.80
N GLY A 59 -9.05 -6.34 28.58
CA GLY A 59 -8.94 -7.11 27.34
C GLY A 59 -7.50 -7.22 26.81
N ALA A 60 -6.69 -6.19 27.08
CA ALA A 60 -5.28 -6.17 26.71
C ALA A 60 -4.44 -5.41 27.74
N LEU A 61 -3.21 -5.89 27.99
CA LEU A 61 -2.27 -5.30 28.94
C LEU A 61 -0.86 -5.23 28.33
N MET A 62 -0.12 -4.21 28.73
CA MET A 62 1.31 -4.05 28.45
C MET A 62 2.08 -4.20 29.75
N ARG A 63 3.16 -5.00 29.71
CA ARG A 63 4.04 -5.25 30.84
C ARG A 63 5.47 -4.88 30.48
N ASP A 64 6.02 -3.92 31.23
CA ASP A 64 7.40 -3.42 31.12
C ASP A 64 8.16 -3.63 32.45
N GLY A 65 7.97 -4.79 33.08
CA GLY A 65 8.68 -5.22 34.30
C GLY A 65 8.02 -4.88 35.63
N TYR A 66 7.66 -3.61 35.89
CA TYR A 66 7.26 -3.17 37.25
C TYR A 66 5.76 -2.89 37.44
N VAL A 67 5.07 -2.45 36.39
CA VAL A 67 3.65 -2.05 36.43
C VAL A 67 2.97 -2.53 35.17
N ASP A 68 1.74 -3.03 35.30
CA ASP A 68 0.92 -3.35 34.14
C ASP A 68 0.12 -2.13 33.71
N PHE A 69 0.05 -1.91 32.41
CA PHE A 69 -0.72 -0.84 31.80
C PHE A 69 -1.88 -1.45 31.01
N SER A 70 -3.12 -1.14 31.39
CA SER A 70 -4.30 -1.62 30.66
C SER A 70 -4.38 -0.88 29.32
N MET A 71 -4.38 -1.61 28.21
CA MET A 71 -4.46 -1.06 26.86
C MET A 71 -5.89 -1.04 26.31
N GLY A 72 -6.87 -1.42 27.12
CA GLY A 72 -8.29 -1.43 26.76
C GLY A 72 -9.06 -2.53 27.45
N GLU A 73 -10.35 -2.30 27.61
CA GLU A 73 -11.31 -3.25 28.14
C GLU A 73 -11.79 -4.26 27.11
N VAL A 74 -12.40 -5.33 27.59
CA VAL A 74 -13.01 -6.36 26.75
C VAL A 74 -14.07 -5.76 25.85
N ASN A 75 -13.83 -5.83 24.54
CA ASN A 75 -14.87 -5.59 23.54
C ASN A 75 -15.24 -6.92 22.88
N THR A 76 -16.54 -7.11 22.61
CA THR A 76 -17.09 -8.25 21.87
C THR A 76 -17.65 -7.85 20.51
N THR A 77 -17.60 -6.57 20.17
CA THR A 77 -18.15 -6.00 18.94
C THR A 77 -17.07 -5.96 17.87
N LEU A 78 -17.32 -6.66 16.77
CA LEU A 78 -16.46 -6.65 15.60
C LEU A 78 -16.96 -5.60 14.60
N THR A 79 -16.03 -4.96 13.91
CA THR A 79 -16.33 -4.02 12.82
C THR A 79 -15.47 -4.34 11.61
N LEU A 80 -15.76 -3.72 10.47
CA LEU A 80 -14.88 -3.81 9.30
C LEU A 80 -13.96 -2.61 9.24
N SER A 81 -12.72 -2.86 8.86
CA SER A 81 -11.81 -1.80 8.45
C SER A 81 -12.33 -1.15 7.17
N PRO A 82 -12.60 0.17 7.16
CA PRO A 82 -13.11 0.86 5.98
C PRO A 82 -12.12 0.89 4.81
N MET A 83 -10.83 0.62 5.07
CA MET A 83 -9.78 0.66 4.06
C MET A 83 -9.47 -0.71 3.45
N THR A 84 -9.61 -1.78 4.24
CA THR A 84 -9.17 -3.14 3.85
C THR A 84 -10.29 -4.16 3.78
N ASP A 85 -11.50 -3.83 4.28
CA ASP A 85 -12.65 -4.74 4.33
C ASP A 85 -12.36 -6.06 5.08
N GLU A 86 -11.41 -5.96 6.03
CA GLU A 86 -11.00 -6.99 6.98
C GLU A 86 -11.71 -6.77 8.33
N PRO A 87 -12.05 -7.86 9.06
CA PRO A 87 -12.61 -7.74 10.40
C PRO A 87 -11.58 -7.13 11.36
N MET A 88 -12.05 -6.25 12.25
CA MET A 88 -11.25 -5.60 13.26
C MET A 88 -12.03 -5.47 14.58
N ILE A 89 -11.29 -5.31 15.68
CA ILE A 89 -11.84 -5.02 16.99
C ILE A 89 -11.09 -3.86 17.63
N ILE A 90 -11.82 -3.01 18.35
CA ILE A 90 -11.27 -1.86 19.05
C ILE A 90 -11.60 -2.01 20.53
N MET A 91 -10.59 -2.10 21.38
CA MET A 91 -10.72 -2.10 22.83
C MET A 91 -10.47 -0.67 23.32
N THR A 92 -11.41 -0.10 24.06
CA THR A 92 -11.35 1.27 24.60
C THR A 92 -11.26 1.24 26.13
N ASP A 93 -11.18 2.40 26.77
CA ASP A 93 -11.32 2.53 28.22
C ASP A 93 -10.21 1.82 29.03
N GLY A 94 -9.00 1.79 28.48
CA GLY A 94 -7.82 1.34 29.21
C GLY A 94 -7.34 2.35 30.26
N SER A 95 -6.09 2.15 30.71
CA SER A 95 -5.43 3.05 31.66
C SER A 95 -5.32 4.49 31.11
N ILE A 96 -5.30 5.46 32.02
CA ILE A 96 -5.13 6.88 31.67
C ILE A 96 -3.78 7.07 30.96
N CYS A 97 -3.79 7.79 29.84
CA CYS A 97 -2.60 7.97 29.04
C CYS A 97 -1.59 8.92 29.71
N PRO A 98 -0.29 8.59 29.68
CA PRO A 98 0.74 9.30 30.44
C PRO A 98 0.90 10.78 30.03
N ASN A 99 0.68 11.07 28.74
CA ASN A 99 0.81 12.43 28.20
C ASN A 99 -0.49 13.23 28.23
N ASN A 100 -1.64 12.56 28.39
CA ASN A 100 -2.94 13.21 28.32
C ASN A 100 -3.92 12.55 29.30
N PRO A 101 -4.13 13.16 30.48
CA PRO A 101 -5.00 12.57 31.51
C PRO A 101 -6.48 12.54 31.13
N GLY A 102 -6.88 13.25 30.07
CA GLY A 102 -8.25 13.22 29.54
C GLY A 102 -8.52 12.11 28.52
N GLN A 103 -7.52 11.26 28.22
CA GLN A 103 -7.64 10.15 27.28
C GLN A 103 -7.27 8.83 27.96
N THR A 104 -8.03 7.79 27.62
CA THR A 104 -7.79 6.42 28.04
C THR A 104 -7.10 5.64 26.93
N ALA A 105 -6.32 4.64 27.32
CA ALA A 105 -5.62 3.80 26.37
C ALA A 105 -6.60 2.98 25.53
N SER A 106 -6.23 2.72 24.29
CA SER A 106 -7.03 1.91 23.38
C SER A 106 -6.16 1.03 22.50
N THR A 107 -6.73 -0.09 22.08
CA THR A 107 -6.06 -1.05 21.22
C THR A 107 -6.94 -1.39 20.04
N ALA A 108 -6.38 -1.31 18.84
CA ALA A 108 -7.01 -1.78 17.61
C ALA A 108 -6.30 -3.04 17.11
N ILE A 109 -7.06 -4.11 16.90
CA ILE A 109 -6.56 -5.36 16.33
C ILE A 109 -7.23 -5.57 14.99
N ARG A 110 -6.42 -5.70 13.93
CA ARG A 110 -6.88 -6.05 12.58
C ARG A 110 -6.64 -7.53 12.33
N PHE A 111 -7.67 -8.27 11.93
CA PHE A 111 -7.55 -9.69 11.65
C PHE A 111 -7.38 -9.93 10.15
N ILE A 112 -6.26 -10.54 9.78
CA ILE A 112 -5.86 -10.79 8.39
C ILE A 112 -6.08 -12.26 8.07
N CYS A 113 -6.72 -12.55 6.94
CA CYS A 113 -6.91 -13.92 6.46
C CYS A 113 -5.57 -14.54 6.03
N SER A 114 -5.15 -15.56 6.75
CA SER A 114 -3.93 -16.34 6.47
C SER A 114 -4.22 -17.83 6.54
N SER A 115 -3.56 -18.61 5.69
CA SER A 115 -3.69 -20.07 5.68
C SER A 115 -2.89 -20.69 6.83
N GLN A 116 -3.40 -21.78 7.42
CA GLN A 116 -2.76 -22.49 8.55
C GLN A 116 -1.30 -22.95 8.30
N SER A 117 -0.82 -22.92 7.06
CA SER A 117 0.56 -23.23 6.70
C SER A 117 1.56 -22.11 7.01
N ASP A 118 1.11 -20.91 7.33
CA ASP A 118 2.01 -19.78 7.58
C ASP A 118 2.61 -19.84 8.99
N PHE A 119 3.89 -19.54 9.13
CA PHE A 119 4.63 -19.66 10.40
C PHE A 119 4.11 -18.75 11.54
N TYR A 120 3.41 -17.65 11.18
CA TYR A 120 2.89 -16.64 12.10
C TYR A 120 1.38 -16.74 12.34
N VAL A 121 0.77 -17.89 12.05
CA VAL A 121 -0.67 -18.11 12.23
C VAL A 121 -1.02 -18.15 13.71
N ASP A 122 -2.17 -17.55 14.04
CA ASP A 122 -2.80 -17.54 15.36
C ASP A 122 -2.02 -16.81 16.47
N LYS A 123 -1.14 -15.87 16.09
CA LYS A 123 -0.51 -14.94 17.03
C LYS A 123 -0.69 -13.49 16.61
N PRO A 124 -0.91 -12.57 17.57
CA PRO A 124 -0.90 -11.14 17.31
C PRO A 124 0.53 -10.65 17.08
N ILE A 125 0.67 -9.72 16.15
CA ILE A 125 1.90 -9.03 15.79
C ILE A 125 1.71 -7.56 16.17
N PHE A 126 2.59 -7.04 17.01
CA PHE A 126 2.59 -5.62 17.34
C PHE A 126 3.12 -4.82 16.14
N ILE A 127 2.35 -3.83 15.70
CA ILE A 127 2.72 -2.98 14.57
C ILE A 127 3.32 -1.66 15.06
N THR A 128 2.57 -0.94 15.89
CA THR A 128 3.01 0.37 16.37
C THR A 128 2.18 0.82 17.56
N SER A 129 2.73 1.78 18.29
CA SER A 129 2.03 2.52 19.34
C SER A 129 2.14 4.02 19.10
N LEU A 130 1.06 4.74 19.33
CA LEU A 130 0.98 6.18 19.15
C LEU A 130 0.57 6.85 20.48
N PRO A 131 1.15 8.02 20.81
CA PRO A 131 2.40 8.57 20.27
C PRO A 131 3.64 7.71 20.63
N PRO A 132 4.77 7.86 19.92
CA PRO A 132 5.99 7.07 20.19
C PRO A 132 6.55 7.26 21.60
N GLN A 133 6.40 8.46 22.15
CA GLN A 133 6.73 8.77 23.54
C GLN A 133 5.43 8.80 24.33
N GLY A 134 5.29 7.97 25.36
CA GLY A 134 4.04 7.85 26.12
C GLY A 134 2.92 7.19 25.31
N PRO A 135 3.09 5.90 24.93
CA PRO A 135 2.13 5.20 24.09
C PRO A 135 0.76 5.12 24.76
N CYS A 136 -0.29 5.32 23.96
CA CYS A 136 -1.68 5.41 24.41
C CYS A 136 -2.62 4.61 23.49
N GLN A 137 -2.30 4.58 22.19
CA GLN A 137 -3.02 3.83 21.18
C GLN A 137 -2.12 2.74 20.63
N PHE A 138 -2.59 1.49 20.63
CA PHE A 138 -1.81 0.34 20.22
C PHE A 138 -2.46 -0.33 19.01
N TYR A 139 -1.63 -0.73 18.05
CA TYR A 139 -2.08 -1.37 16.82
C TYR A 139 -1.45 -2.74 16.66
N PHE A 140 -2.30 -3.75 16.50
CA PHE A 140 -1.89 -5.13 16.26
C PHE A 140 -2.50 -5.65 14.97
N GLU A 141 -1.76 -6.54 14.32
CA GLU A 141 -2.25 -7.37 13.23
C GLU A 141 -2.26 -8.82 13.67
N TRP A 142 -3.29 -9.56 13.27
CA TRP A 142 -3.44 -10.94 13.66
C TRP A 142 -3.78 -11.80 12.46
N ASN A 143 -2.82 -12.62 12.07
CA ASN A 143 -2.99 -13.58 10.98
C ASN A 143 -3.75 -14.80 11.48
N THR A 144 -4.97 -15.00 11.00
CA THR A 144 -5.81 -16.13 11.42
C THR A 144 -6.68 -16.63 10.27
N PRO A 145 -6.87 -17.95 10.12
CA PRO A 145 -7.79 -18.51 9.14
C PRO A 145 -9.26 -18.13 9.41
N LEU A 146 -9.59 -17.70 10.64
CA LEU A 146 -10.94 -17.31 11.04
C LEU A 146 -11.38 -15.98 10.42
N ALA A 147 -10.44 -15.15 9.99
CA ALA A 147 -10.70 -13.92 9.27
C ALA A 147 -10.92 -14.13 7.76
N CYS A 148 -10.84 -15.37 7.28
CA CYS A 148 -11.12 -15.69 5.89
C CYS A 148 -12.62 -15.74 5.62
N ARG A 149 -13.07 -15.07 4.57
CA ARG A 149 -14.47 -15.16 4.16
C ARG A 149 -14.82 -16.59 3.78
N PRO A 150 -15.92 -17.16 4.30
CA PRO A 150 -16.41 -18.46 3.83
C PRO A 150 -16.72 -18.35 2.33
N GLY A 151 -15.95 -19.08 1.51
CA GLY A 151 -16.04 -19.04 0.04
C GLY A 151 -14.90 -18.29 -0.69
N ARG A 152 -13.96 -17.65 0.03
CA ARG A 152 -12.70 -17.14 -0.53
C ARG A 152 -11.51 -17.82 0.14
N THR A 153 -11.35 -19.11 -0.07
CA THR A 153 -10.03 -19.74 0.13
C THR A 153 -9.06 -19.08 -0.85
N ARG A 154 -7.98 -18.47 -0.34
CA ARG A 154 -6.83 -18.08 -1.16
C ARG A 154 -6.48 -19.29 -2.04
N PRO A 155 -6.44 -19.16 -3.37
CA PRO A 155 -6.28 -20.32 -4.24
C PRO A 155 -4.93 -20.96 -3.94
N THR A 156 -4.95 -22.07 -3.23
CA THR A 156 -3.82 -22.96 -3.10
C THR A 156 -3.89 -23.91 -4.31
N ASN A 157 -3.03 -23.60 -5.29
CA ASN A 157 -2.74 -24.31 -6.54
C ASN A 157 -3.61 -24.09 -7.81
N PRO A 158 -2.99 -24.18 -9.00
CA PRO A 158 -3.31 -23.35 -10.16
C PRO A 158 -3.83 -24.18 -11.33
N THR A 159 -5.09 -24.62 -11.34
CA THR A 159 -5.71 -25.19 -12.55
C THR A 159 -7.23 -25.14 -12.45
N ASN A 160 -7.83 -23.96 -12.58
CA ASN A 160 -9.07 -23.72 -13.35
C ASN A 160 -9.52 -22.26 -13.19
N PRO A 161 -9.55 -21.44 -14.25
CA PRO A 161 -10.07 -20.08 -14.16
C PRO A 161 -11.56 -20.10 -14.45
N THR A 162 -12.41 -20.24 -13.42
CA THR A 162 -13.81 -19.88 -13.59
C THR A 162 -14.40 -19.37 -12.29
N SER A 163 -14.18 -18.09 -12.01
CA SER A 163 -15.15 -17.24 -11.30
C SER A 163 -14.77 -15.76 -11.44
N PRO A 164 -15.77 -14.88 -11.46
CA PRO A 164 -15.63 -13.51 -11.97
C PRO A 164 -14.94 -12.62 -10.96
N LYS A 165 -13.95 -11.85 -11.43
CA LYS A 165 -13.32 -10.77 -10.68
C LYS A 165 -14.38 -9.72 -10.34
N GLY A 166 -14.86 -9.72 -9.10
CA GLY A 166 -15.47 -8.54 -8.48
C GLY A 166 -14.38 -7.50 -8.23
N GLY A 167 -13.91 -6.84 -9.29
CA GLY A 167 -13.04 -5.67 -9.20
C GLY A 167 -13.90 -4.45 -8.90
N LEU A 168 -14.10 -4.15 -7.63
CA LEU A 168 -14.79 -2.94 -7.19
C LEU A 168 -13.80 -1.75 -7.27
N GLU A 169 -13.90 -1.03 -8.38
CA GLU A 169 -13.78 0.42 -8.54
C GLU A 169 -12.59 1.20 -7.93
N THR A 170 -11.36 0.73 -8.13
CA THR A 170 -10.17 1.62 -8.05
C THR A 170 -10.06 2.58 -9.25
N HIS A 171 -10.84 2.42 -10.32
CA HIS A 171 -10.76 3.31 -11.48
C HIS A 171 -11.36 4.71 -11.22
N ASN A 172 -12.39 4.81 -10.39
CA ASN A 172 -13.17 6.04 -10.26
C ASN A 172 -12.39 7.18 -9.58
N TYR A 173 -11.50 6.86 -8.63
CA TYR A 173 -10.68 7.89 -7.98
C TYR A 173 -9.54 8.40 -8.87
N TYR A 174 -8.92 7.54 -9.67
CA TYR A 174 -7.87 7.96 -10.61
C TYR A 174 -8.43 8.87 -11.71
N PHE A 175 -9.63 8.57 -12.22
CA PHE A 175 -10.32 9.45 -13.17
C PHE A 175 -10.68 10.81 -12.55
N ALA A 176 -11.20 10.82 -11.32
CA ALA A 176 -11.52 12.05 -10.61
C ALA A 176 -10.28 12.91 -10.34
N PHE A 177 -9.20 12.32 -9.85
CA PHE A 177 -7.94 13.01 -9.61
C PHE A 177 -7.32 13.55 -10.91
N GLY A 178 -7.31 12.73 -11.97
CA GLY A 178 -6.83 13.14 -13.29
C GLY A 178 -7.60 14.34 -13.86
N ALA A 179 -8.92 14.35 -13.73
CA ALA A 179 -9.74 15.48 -14.17
C ALA A 179 -9.41 16.78 -13.43
N ILE A 180 -9.21 16.72 -12.10
CA ILE A 180 -8.85 17.89 -11.28
C ILE A 180 -7.48 18.44 -11.71
N VAL A 181 -6.48 17.58 -11.91
CA VAL A 181 -5.14 18.01 -12.34
C VAL A 181 -5.18 18.67 -13.72
N VAL A 182 -5.93 18.10 -14.67
CA VAL A 182 -6.07 18.69 -16.02
C VAL A 182 -6.75 20.06 -15.94
N ILE A 183 -7.82 20.20 -15.16
CA ILE A 183 -8.50 21.49 -14.96
C ILE A 183 -7.54 22.52 -14.36
N ALA A 184 -6.76 22.14 -13.34
CA ALA A 184 -5.77 23.03 -12.73
C ALA A 184 -4.68 23.48 -13.73
N ILE A 185 -4.22 22.59 -14.60
CA ILE A 185 -3.24 22.93 -15.65
C ILE A 185 -3.88 23.87 -16.68
N LEU A 186 -5.11 23.61 -17.09
CA LEU A 186 -5.82 24.46 -18.06
C LEU A 186 -6.14 25.85 -17.50
N THR A 187 -6.53 25.94 -16.23
CA THR A 187 -6.78 27.24 -15.57
C THR A 187 -5.49 27.99 -15.34
N TRP A 188 -4.40 27.31 -14.96
CA TRP A 188 -3.08 27.91 -14.83
C TRP A 188 -2.57 28.44 -16.17
N PHE A 189 -2.53 27.59 -17.20
CA PHE A 189 -2.01 27.93 -18.51
C PHE A 189 -2.91 28.95 -19.23
N GLY A 190 -4.23 28.77 -19.17
CA GLY A 190 -5.22 29.71 -19.69
C GLY A 190 -5.20 31.06 -18.97
N GLY A 191 -5.11 31.06 -17.64
CA GLY A 191 -4.98 32.26 -16.83
C GLY A 191 -3.70 33.03 -17.13
N LEU A 192 -2.56 32.34 -17.20
CA LEU A 192 -1.27 32.98 -17.47
C LEU A 192 -1.18 33.53 -18.90
N THR A 193 -1.70 32.79 -19.88
CA THR A 193 -1.76 33.25 -21.28
C THR A 193 -2.68 34.46 -21.43
N LEU A 194 -3.85 34.44 -20.80
CA LEU A 194 -4.79 35.57 -20.82
C LEU A 194 -4.21 36.79 -20.09
N TYR A 195 -3.54 36.59 -18.95
CA TYR A 195 -2.83 37.63 -18.20
C TYR A 195 -1.71 38.27 -19.04
N ASN A 196 -0.86 37.45 -19.66
CA ASN A 196 0.22 37.91 -20.54
C ASN A 196 -0.30 38.69 -21.76
N ARG A 197 -1.49 38.34 -22.26
CA ARG A 197 -2.11 38.99 -23.42
C ARG A 197 -2.84 40.28 -23.06
N LEU A 198 -3.66 40.28 -22.02
CA LEU A 198 -4.53 41.41 -21.67
C LEU A 198 -3.80 42.47 -20.84
N TYR A 199 -3.01 42.06 -19.86
CA TYR A 199 -2.37 42.98 -18.93
C TYR A 199 -0.98 43.41 -19.42
N LEU A 200 -0.17 42.45 -19.89
CA LEU A 200 1.20 42.70 -20.34
C LEU A 200 1.33 42.99 -21.84
N LYS A 201 0.23 42.93 -22.62
CA LYS A 201 0.15 43.19 -24.08
C LYS A 201 1.22 42.48 -24.93
N ARG A 202 1.76 41.35 -24.47
CA ARG A 202 2.78 40.58 -25.20
C ARG A 202 2.15 39.89 -26.41
N ARG A 203 2.86 39.84 -27.54
CA ARG A 203 2.42 39.22 -28.80
C ARG A 203 3.33 38.05 -29.17
N GLY A 204 2.78 37.01 -29.80
CA GLY A 204 3.53 35.84 -30.29
C GLY A 204 3.81 34.77 -29.22
N LEU A 205 4.85 33.95 -29.42
CA LEU A 205 5.22 32.80 -28.58
C LEU A 205 5.53 33.15 -27.11
N SER A 206 5.74 34.43 -26.81
CA SER A 206 5.96 34.94 -25.45
C SER A 206 4.71 34.92 -24.55
N GLN A 207 3.55 34.46 -25.08
CA GLN A 207 2.31 34.32 -24.31
C GLN A 207 2.25 33.02 -23.49
N PHE A 208 2.98 31.98 -23.89
CA PHE A 208 2.95 30.66 -23.25
C PHE A 208 4.17 30.48 -22.30
N PRO A 209 3.99 30.00 -21.06
CA PRO A 209 5.09 29.68 -20.16
C PRO A 209 5.75 28.36 -20.57
N LEU A 210 6.55 28.39 -21.63
CA LEU A 210 7.35 27.25 -22.07
C LEU A 210 8.68 27.23 -21.30
N PRO A 211 9.12 26.09 -20.74
CA PRO A 211 10.45 25.96 -20.18
C PRO A 211 11.50 26.15 -21.29
N SER A 212 12.52 26.98 -21.04
CA SER A 212 13.63 27.19 -21.96
C SER A 212 14.54 25.96 -21.93
N PHE A 213 14.51 25.15 -22.99
CA PHE A 213 15.49 24.09 -23.21
C PHE A 213 16.64 24.66 -24.06
N ASP A 214 17.80 24.84 -23.44
CA ASP A 214 19.01 25.31 -24.13
C ASP A 214 19.77 24.09 -24.68
N TYR A 215 19.79 23.92 -26.00
CA TYR A 215 20.55 22.84 -26.64
C TYR A 215 21.90 23.39 -27.11
N GLN A 216 22.99 22.86 -26.55
CA GLN A 216 24.35 23.18 -27.01
C GLN A 216 24.58 22.65 -28.43
N SER A 217 24.94 23.52 -29.36
CA SER A 217 25.36 23.13 -30.71
C SER A 217 26.83 22.72 -30.70
N ILE A 218 27.10 21.46 -31.03
CA ILE A 218 28.47 20.95 -31.22
C ILE A 218 28.93 21.36 -32.62
N SER A 219 29.96 22.21 -32.72
CA SER A 219 30.69 22.46 -33.96
C SER A 219 31.86 21.46 -34.06
N LEU A 220 31.94 20.75 -35.19
CA LEU A 220 33.05 19.82 -35.47
C LEU A 220 34.14 20.54 -36.29
N PRO A 221 35.44 20.32 -36.00
CA PRO A 221 36.55 20.88 -36.79
C PRO A 221 36.75 20.11 -38.11
N PRO A 222 37.35 20.74 -39.14
CA PRO A 222 37.49 20.14 -40.47
C PRO A 222 38.58 19.06 -40.48
N ARG A 223 38.30 17.93 -41.15
CA ARG A 223 39.23 16.80 -41.28
C ARG A 223 39.92 16.83 -42.66
N ASN A 224 41.24 17.04 -42.66
CA ASN A 224 42.10 16.90 -43.83
C ASN A 224 42.16 15.43 -44.30
N SER A 225 42.07 15.22 -45.61
CA SER A 225 42.07 13.90 -46.26
C SER A 225 43.35 13.73 -47.08
N ALA A 226 44.18 12.74 -46.76
CA ALA A 226 45.29 12.29 -47.60
C ALA A 226 45.10 10.80 -47.96
N GLU A 227 44.95 10.59 -49.28
CA GLU A 227 45.41 9.46 -50.11
C GLU A 227 44.84 8.02 -49.99
N HIS A 228 43.87 7.73 -50.88
CA HIS A 228 43.78 6.66 -51.91
C HIS A 228 44.09 5.16 -51.65
N PRO A 229 43.66 4.20 -52.52
CA PRO A 229 42.59 4.23 -53.55
C PRO A 229 41.69 2.96 -53.59
N GLY A 230 40.50 3.06 -54.20
CA GLY A 230 39.64 1.92 -54.58
C GLY A 230 38.60 2.34 -55.64
N PRO A 231 38.16 1.44 -56.53
CA PRO A 231 37.97 1.77 -57.95
C PRO A 231 36.56 2.23 -58.36
N ASN A 232 36.59 2.89 -59.52
CA ASN A 232 35.56 3.60 -60.25
C ASN A 232 34.66 2.65 -61.08
N TRP A 233 33.37 2.92 -61.18
CA TRP A 233 32.68 2.90 -62.48
C TRP A 233 31.42 3.75 -62.45
N ASP A 234 31.28 4.43 -63.58
CA ASP A 234 30.47 5.58 -63.87
C ASP A 234 29.01 5.23 -64.19
N SER A 235 28.25 6.32 -64.11
CA SER A 235 26.87 6.67 -64.33
C SER A 235 25.97 5.92 -65.33
N SER A 236 24.70 6.30 -65.17
CA SER A 236 23.67 6.45 -66.21
C SER A 236 22.95 5.13 -66.58
N ARG A 237 21.62 4.99 -66.49
CA ARG A 237 20.56 5.97 -66.83
C ARG A 237 19.16 5.36 -66.59
N ARG A 238 18.17 6.27 -66.43
CA ARG A 238 16.74 6.17 -66.84
C ARG A 238 15.75 5.29 -66.05
N ARG A 239 15.03 6.00 -65.16
CA ARG A 239 13.58 5.97 -64.85
C ARG A 239 12.65 5.66 -66.06
N PRO A 240 11.30 5.55 -65.85
CA PRO A 240 10.51 4.87 -64.80
C PRO A 240 9.25 4.18 -65.42
N SER A 241 8.23 3.89 -64.60
CA SER A 241 6.80 3.59 -64.92
C SER A 241 6.45 2.12 -64.63
N ARG A 242 5.35 1.72 -63.98
CA ARG A 242 4.19 2.35 -63.32
C ARG A 242 3.33 1.19 -62.80
N SER A 243 2.51 1.46 -61.78
CA SER A 243 1.41 0.63 -61.26
C SER A 243 1.84 -0.68 -60.58
N GLY A 244 1.23 -1.12 -59.48
CA GLY A 244 0.09 -0.63 -58.73
C GLY A 244 -0.32 -1.75 -57.78
N GLY A 245 -0.85 -1.36 -56.61
CA GLY A 245 -1.81 -2.17 -55.86
C GLY A 245 -1.29 -3.29 -54.95
N TYR A 246 -1.69 -3.17 -53.69
CA TYR A 246 -1.94 -4.22 -52.67
C TYR A 246 -0.77 -4.81 -51.87
N ARG A 247 -0.79 -4.48 -50.56
CA ARG A 247 -0.19 -5.22 -49.43
C ARG A 247 -1.04 -6.46 -49.15
N PRO A 248 -0.45 -7.55 -48.63
CA PRO A 248 -0.66 -7.88 -47.20
C PRO A 248 0.61 -8.51 -46.56
N VAL A 249 0.98 -8.17 -45.30
CA VAL A 249 0.63 -8.86 -44.03
C VAL A 249 1.78 -9.75 -43.52
N GLN A 250 2.14 -9.50 -42.24
CA GLN A 250 2.77 -10.40 -41.24
C GLN A 250 4.15 -11.01 -41.55
N THR A 251 5.00 -11.34 -40.58
CA THR A 251 5.06 -11.26 -39.11
C THR A 251 6.53 -11.52 -38.73
N GLU A 252 6.90 -11.13 -37.50
CA GLU A 252 7.92 -11.79 -36.66
C GLU A 252 9.39 -11.82 -37.19
N GLY A 253 10.42 -11.80 -36.37
CA GLY A 253 10.51 -12.00 -34.94
C GLY A 253 11.58 -11.10 -34.33
N HIS A 254 11.28 -10.78 -33.08
CA HIS A 254 12.21 -10.40 -32.03
C HIS A 254 13.23 -11.54 -31.83
N ASP A 255 14.47 -11.22 -31.44
CA ASP A 255 15.08 -11.75 -30.22
C ASP A 255 16.55 -11.31 -30.09
N ARG A 256 16.83 -10.54 -29.04
CA ARG A 256 18.08 -10.60 -28.28
C ARG A 256 17.77 -10.52 -26.80
N GLU A 257 17.81 -11.70 -26.20
CA GLU A 257 18.18 -12.03 -24.83
C GLU A 257 19.23 -11.05 -24.25
N GLU A 258 18.93 -10.48 -23.08
CA GLU A 258 19.62 -10.76 -21.80
C GLU A 258 20.90 -9.94 -21.55
N ARG A 259 21.30 -9.52 -20.36
CA ARG A 259 20.80 -9.52 -18.97
C ARG A 259 21.84 -8.64 -18.24
N PHE A 260 21.45 -7.63 -17.46
CA PHE A 260 22.39 -6.83 -16.64
C PHE A 260 22.07 -7.01 -15.15
N ALA A 261 23.05 -7.50 -14.40
CA ALA A 261 23.08 -7.49 -12.94
C ALA A 261 23.91 -6.28 -12.44
N PRO A 262 23.58 -5.67 -11.29
CA PRO A 262 24.32 -4.53 -10.75
C PRO A 262 25.49 -4.97 -9.86
N ARG A 263 26.61 -4.24 -9.94
CA ARG A 263 27.74 -4.33 -8.99
C ARG A 263 27.65 -3.21 -7.96
N PHE A 264 27.72 -3.60 -6.70
CA PHE A 264 27.99 -2.79 -5.51
C PHE A 264 29.49 -2.46 -5.46
N SER A 265 29.84 -1.25 -5.01
CA SER A 265 31.19 -0.90 -4.53
C SER A 265 31.05 -0.34 -3.12
N LEU A 266 31.72 -0.99 -2.16
CA LEU A 266 32.08 -0.46 -0.85
C LEU A 266 33.46 0.18 -0.99
N ASP A 267 33.66 1.36 -0.41
CA ASP A 267 34.98 1.93 -0.15
C ASP A 267 35.08 2.20 1.35
N GLU A 268 36.16 1.71 1.95
CA GLU A 268 36.58 1.94 3.33
C GLU A 268 38.09 2.08 3.34
N GLY A 269 38.60 3.11 4.02
CA GLY A 269 40.03 3.26 4.36
C GLY A 269 40.62 4.64 4.08
N ASP A 270 40.56 5.54 5.08
CA ASP A 270 41.73 6.04 5.84
C ASP A 270 41.27 6.91 7.02
#